data_AF-X1V6U0-F1
#
_entry.id   AF-X1V6U0-F1
#
_cell.length_a   1.000
_cell.length_b   1.000
_cell.length_c   1.000
_cell.angle_alpha   90.00
_cell.angle_beta   90.00
_cell.angle_gamma   90.00
#
_symmetry.space_group_name_H-M   'P 1'
#
loop_
_entity.id
_entity.type
_entity.pdbx_description
1 polymer ?
#
loop_
_entity_poly.entity_id
_entity_poly.type
_entity_poly.pdbx_seq_one_letter_code
_entity_poly.pdbx_strand_id
1 'polypeptide(L)'
;EYVIVIGDENRPVMDNNLVFLEVSSPGDTGCAPDGKRAISASVFLKESPLRLSNDDLKGISTEMLENLEGFLPFLKENLDFINIEQSIEISRKYQEVINQKFKINGSPLLGISLLPNKTPLKNVFITGGMLLAGLGFEGEIISGMNAAYQVIGGTIRGTIK
;
A
#
# COMPACT_ATOMS: atom_id res chain seq x y z
N GLU A 1 -7.52 -0.89 13.32
CA GLU A 1 -6.34 -0.63 14.20
C GLU A 1 -5.09 -1.01 13.42
N TYR A 2 -3.98 -0.28 13.58
CA TYR A 2 -2.74 -0.50 12.84
C TYR A 2 -1.58 -0.77 13.78
N VAL A 3 -0.83 -1.83 13.51
CA VAL A 3 0.40 -2.20 14.23
C VAL A 3 1.47 -2.56 13.22
N ILE A 4 2.73 -2.24 13.56
CA ILE A 4 3.89 -2.66 12.79
C ILE A 4 4.65 -3.68 13.64
N VAL A 5 4.92 -4.85 13.06
CA VAL A 5 5.61 -5.96 13.72
C VAL A 5 6.94 -6.22 13.00
N ILE A 6 8.00 -6.42 13.77
CA ILE A 6 9.30 -6.88 13.26
C ILE A 6 9.40 -8.36 13.62
N GLY A 7 9.44 -9.23 12.60
CA GLY A 7 9.41 -10.68 12.80
C GLY A 7 10.67 -11.24 13.46
N ASP A 8 11.84 -10.79 13.01
CA ASP A 8 13.16 -11.21 13.51
C ASP A 8 14.07 -10.01 13.69
N GLU A 9 14.46 -9.73 14.94
CA GLU A 9 15.35 -8.60 15.28
C GLU A 9 16.74 -8.68 14.62
N ASN A 10 17.15 -9.88 14.18
CA ASN A 10 18.45 -10.12 13.56
C ASN A 10 18.43 -9.95 12.03
N ARG A 11 17.25 -9.79 11.42
CA ARG A 11 17.11 -9.62 9.97
C ARG A 11 16.89 -8.16 9.58
N PRO A 12 17.37 -7.74 8.40
CA PRO A 12 17.11 -6.39 7.91
C PRO A 12 15.61 -6.09 7.82
N VAL A 13 15.20 -4.92 8.30
CA VAL A 13 13.79 -4.47 8.34
C VAL A 13 13.10 -4.58 6.97
N MET A 14 13.81 -4.24 5.89
CA MET A 14 13.26 -4.20 4.52
C MET A 14 13.37 -5.54 3.78
N ASP A 15 13.68 -6.63 4.47
CA ASP A 15 13.80 -7.97 3.88
C ASP A 15 12.62 -8.86 4.31
N ASN A 16 11.41 -8.46 3.91
CA ASN A 16 10.14 -9.12 4.30
C ASN A 16 9.93 -9.23 5.82
N ASN A 17 10.68 -8.46 6.62
CA ASN A 17 10.72 -8.59 8.07
C ASN A 17 9.77 -7.60 8.79
N LEU A 18 9.48 -6.47 8.13
CA LEU A 18 8.54 -5.48 8.62
C LEU A 18 7.12 -5.80 8.12
N VAL A 19 6.28 -6.30 9.02
CA VAL A 19 4.89 -6.66 8.75
C VAL A 19 3.97 -5.53 9.21
N PHE A 20 3.17 -5.02 8.28
CA PHE A 20 2.06 -4.11 8.55
C PHE A 20 0.82 -4.94 8.85
N LEU A 21 0.32 -4.82 10.07
CA LEU A 21 -0.87 -5.51 10.52
C LEU A 21 -2.01 -4.51 10.66
N GLU A 22 -3.10 -4.79 9.96
CA GLU A 22 -4.36 -4.08 10.09
C GLU A 22 -5.43 -5.03 10.59
N VAL A 23 -6.20 -4.58 11.58
CA VAL A 23 -7.34 -5.33 12.13
C VAL A 23 -8.58 -4.46 12.00
N SER A 24 -9.68 -5.05 11.49
CA SER A 24 -10.99 -4.40 11.42
C SER A 24 -11.46 -3.96 12.80
N SER A 25 -12.44 -3.07 12.93
CA SER A 25 -12.96 -2.70 14.26
C SER A 25 -13.74 -3.85 14.91
N PRO A 26 -13.82 -3.94 16.26
CA PRO A 26 -14.71 -4.88 16.93
C PRO A 26 -16.17 -4.69 16.47
N GLY A 27 -16.84 -5.78 16.06
CA GLY A 27 -18.23 -5.73 15.60
C GLY A 27 -18.42 -5.19 14.17
N ASP A 28 -17.36 -5.01 13.40
CA ASP A 28 -17.46 -4.62 11.99
C ASP A 28 -17.90 -5.79 11.12
N THR A 29 -19.23 -5.94 11.00
CA THR A 29 -19.85 -7.01 10.20
C THR A 29 -19.65 -6.85 8.69
N GLY A 30 -19.16 -5.69 8.23
CA GLY A 30 -18.84 -5.46 6.81
C GLY A 30 -17.54 -6.13 6.39
N CYS A 31 -16.61 -6.30 7.33
CA CYS A 31 -15.31 -6.93 7.08
C CYS A 31 -15.23 -8.39 7.53
N ALA A 32 -15.92 -8.77 8.61
CA ALA A 32 -15.93 -10.14 9.14
C ALA A 32 -17.29 -10.51 9.73
N PRO A 33 -17.64 -11.79 9.86
CA PRO A 33 -18.86 -12.22 10.56
C PRO A 33 -18.91 -11.73 12.03
N ASP A 34 -20.12 -11.73 12.61
CA ASP A 34 -20.29 -11.34 14.01
C ASP A 34 -19.44 -12.20 14.96
N GLY A 35 -18.86 -11.57 15.98
CA GLY A 35 -17.91 -12.20 16.89
C GLY A 35 -16.52 -12.52 16.29
N LYS A 36 -16.26 -12.18 15.02
CA LYS A 36 -14.97 -12.36 14.35
C LYS A 36 -14.33 -11.02 13.96
N ARG A 37 -13.06 -11.07 13.54
CA ARG A 37 -12.29 -9.90 13.08
C ARG A 37 -11.60 -10.24 11.77
N ALA A 38 -11.52 -9.27 10.86
CA ALA A 38 -10.68 -9.40 9.68
C ALA A 38 -9.28 -8.89 10.01
N ILE A 39 -8.28 -9.62 9.58
CA ILE A 39 -6.87 -9.27 9.74
C ILE A 39 -6.24 -9.20 8.34
N SER A 40 -5.56 -8.11 8.05
CA SER A 40 -4.73 -7.95 6.87
C SER A 40 -3.28 -7.81 7.32
N ALA A 41 -2.40 -8.60 6.71
CA ALA A 41 -0.97 -8.55 6.94
C ALA A 41 -0.26 -8.28 5.61
N SER A 42 0.67 -7.34 5.59
CA SER A 42 1.38 -6.92 4.38
C SER A 42 2.85 -6.65 4.66
N VAL A 43 3.72 -6.94 3.70
CA VAL A 43 5.18 -6.72 3.78
C VAL A 43 5.68 -5.98 2.55
N PHE A 44 6.83 -5.31 2.69
CA PHE A 44 7.55 -4.78 1.54
C PHE A 44 8.32 -5.88 0.83
N LEU A 45 8.04 -6.05 -0.45
CA LEU A 45 8.79 -6.96 -1.32
C LEU A 45 9.96 -6.21 -1.97
N LYS A 46 11.15 -6.81 -1.94
CA LYS A 46 12.33 -6.30 -2.66
C LYS A 46 12.14 -6.29 -4.17
N GLU A 47 11.40 -7.27 -4.68
CA GLU A 47 11.06 -7.40 -6.10
C GLU A 47 9.56 -7.26 -6.29
N SER A 48 9.15 -6.72 -7.44
CA SER A 48 7.73 -6.62 -7.79
C SER A 48 7.10 -8.02 -7.78
N PRO A 49 5.87 -8.19 -7.25
CA PRO A 49 5.17 -9.49 -7.27
C PRO A 49 4.85 -9.97 -8.69
N LEU A 50 5.01 -9.12 -9.72
CA LEU A 50 4.95 -9.52 -11.14
C LEU A 50 6.20 -10.29 -11.60
N ARG A 51 7.32 -10.18 -10.88
CA ARG A 51 8.59 -10.87 -11.18
C ARG A 51 8.79 -12.14 -10.36
N LEU A 52 8.09 -12.26 -9.24
CA LEU A 52 8.14 -13.41 -8.35
C LEU A 52 7.17 -14.49 -8.81
N SER A 53 7.56 -15.75 -8.67
CA SER A 53 6.69 -16.88 -8.95
C SER A 53 5.56 -16.97 -7.91
N ASN A 54 4.51 -17.74 -8.19
CA ASN A 54 3.47 -17.99 -7.20
C ASN A 54 4.04 -18.70 -5.96
N ASP A 55 4.99 -19.61 -6.15
CA ASP A 55 5.58 -20.37 -5.04
C ASP A 55 6.43 -19.47 -4.14
N ASP A 56 7.18 -18.52 -4.71
CA ASP A 56 7.91 -17.51 -3.94
C ASP A 56 6.96 -16.67 -3.07
N LEU A 57 5.87 -16.18 -3.67
CA LEU A 57 4.89 -15.34 -2.97
C LEU A 57 4.12 -16.12 -1.90
N LYS A 58 3.83 -17.41 -2.13
CA LYS A 58 3.27 -18.30 -1.11
C LYS A 58 4.25 -18.51 0.03
N GLY A 59 5.53 -18.76 -0.28
CA GLY A 59 6.59 -18.88 0.73
C GLY A 59 6.68 -17.67 1.63
N ILE A 60 6.71 -16.46 1.04
CA ILE A 60 6.72 -15.19 1.77
C ILE A 60 5.45 -15.03 2.63
N SER A 61 4.28 -15.42 2.12
CA SER A 61 3.01 -15.33 2.86
C SER A 61 3.00 -16.26 4.07
N THR A 62 3.51 -17.49 3.92
CA THR A 62 3.64 -18.45 5.02
C THR A 62 4.63 -17.96 6.08
N GLU A 63 5.81 -17.48 5.65
CA GLU A 63 6.83 -16.90 6.53
C GLU A 63 6.26 -15.71 7.33
N MET A 64 5.48 -14.84 6.68
CA MET A 64 4.81 -13.71 7.34
C MET A 64 3.83 -14.19 8.44
N LEU A 65 3.05 -15.23 8.19
CA LEU A 65 2.12 -15.79 9.19
C LEU A 65 2.86 -16.44 10.35
N GLU A 66 3.95 -17.16 10.08
CA GLU A 66 4.81 -17.76 11.11
C GLU A 66 5.43 -16.68 12.01
N ASN A 67 5.95 -15.60 11.41
CA ASN A 67 6.49 -14.46 12.16
C ASN A 67 5.43 -13.78 13.03
N LEU A 68 4.16 -13.77 12.58
CA LEU A 68 3.06 -13.20 13.36
C LEU A 68 2.65 -14.08 14.55
N GLU A 69 2.93 -15.38 14.58
CA GLU A 69 2.59 -16.24 15.72
C GLU A 69 3.29 -15.81 17.02
N GLY A 70 4.52 -15.31 16.92
CA GLY A 70 5.26 -14.79 18.07
C GLY A 70 4.61 -13.53 18.68
N PHE A 71 3.88 -12.77 17.87
CA PHE A 71 3.20 -11.53 18.29
C PHE A 71 1.71 -11.77 18.64
N LEU A 72 1.03 -12.59 17.84
CA LEU A 72 -0.36 -13.00 18.02
C LEU A 72 -0.40 -14.49 18.38
N PRO A 73 -0.28 -14.84 19.68
CA PRO A 73 -0.33 -16.22 20.09
C PRO A 73 -1.69 -16.81 19.70
N PHE A 74 -1.65 -18.06 19.23
CA PHE A 74 -2.81 -18.83 18.79
C PHE A 74 -3.51 -18.33 17.50
N LEU A 75 -2.81 -17.55 16.66
CA LEU A 75 -3.37 -17.03 15.42
C LEU A 75 -3.85 -18.15 14.49
N LYS A 76 -3.06 -19.21 14.29
CA LYS A 76 -3.41 -20.32 13.39
C LYS A 76 -4.61 -21.11 13.88
N GLU A 77 -4.75 -21.28 15.19
CA GLU A 77 -5.84 -22.00 15.83
C GLU A 77 -7.16 -21.24 15.77
N ASN A 78 -7.12 -19.92 15.62
CA ASN A 78 -8.29 -19.04 15.55
C ASN A 78 -8.57 -18.52 14.13
N LEU A 79 -7.82 -18.99 13.13
CA LEU A 79 -8.02 -18.63 11.73
C LEU A 79 -9.17 -19.45 11.14
N ASP A 80 -10.33 -18.81 10.97
CA ASP A 80 -11.48 -19.45 10.30
C ASP A 80 -11.32 -19.51 8.78
N PHE A 81 -10.58 -18.55 8.20
CA PHE A 81 -10.41 -18.42 6.76
C PHE A 81 -9.11 -17.70 6.39
N ILE A 82 -8.43 -18.22 5.38
CA ILE A 82 -7.30 -17.57 4.72
C ILE A 82 -7.31 -17.92 3.23
N ASN A 83 -6.98 -16.95 2.38
CA ASN A 83 -6.86 -17.16 0.94
C ASN A 83 -5.59 -16.48 0.40
N ILE A 84 -4.50 -17.24 0.37
CA ILE A 84 -3.19 -16.74 -0.09
C ILE A 84 -3.22 -16.51 -1.60
N GLU A 85 -3.85 -17.40 -2.37
CA GLU A 85 -3.97 -17.30 -3.82
C GLU A 85 -4.66 -16.00 -4.23
N GLN A 86 -5.79 -15.68 -3.61
CA GLN A 86 -6.50 -14.42 -3.88
C GLN A 86 -5.68 -13.20 -3.45
N SER A 87 -4.93 -13.29 -2.35
CA SER A 87 -4.04 -12.21 -1.90
C SER A 87 -2.92 -11.94 -2.92
N ILE A 88 -2.36 -12.99 -3.52
CA ILE A 88 -1.38 -12.89 -4.61
C ILE A 88 -1.99 -12.22 -5.84
N GLU A 89 -3.20 -12.63 -6.26
CA GLU A 89 -3.90 -12.03 -7.39
C GLU A 89 -4.16 -10.54 -7.17
N ILE A 90 -4.65 -10.17 -5.97
CA ILE A 90 -4.89 -8.77 -5.58
C ILE A 90 -3.58 -7.98 -5.63
N SER A 91 -2.50 -8.49 -5.02
CA SER A 91 -1.19 -7.82 -5.01
C SER A 91 -0.67 -7.52 -6.42
N ARG A 92 -0.77 -8.48 -7.34
CA ARG A 92 -0.36 -8.29 -8.74
C ARG A 92 -1.26 -7.28 -9.47
N LYS A 93 -2.57 -7.39 -9.31
CA LYS A 93 -3.53 -6.46 -9.94
C LYS A 93 -3.28 -5.01 -9.50
N TYR A 94 -3.02 -4.78 -8.21
CA TYR A 94 -2.69 -3.44 -7.71
C TYR A 94 -1.37 -2.91 -8.27
N GLN A 95 -0.37 -3.78 -8.51
CA GLN A 95 0.87 -3.37 -9.17
C GLN A 95 0.68 -2.99 -10.63
N GLU A 96 -0.26 -3.59 -11.35
CA GLU A 96 -0.59 -3.16 -12.72
C GLU A 96 -1.24 -1.77 -12.76
N VAL A 97 -2.02 -1.45 -11.73
CA VAL A 97 -2.70 -0.14 -11.58
C VAL A 97 -1.74 0.95 -11.05
N ILE A 98 -0.88 0.60 -10.09
CA ILE A 98 0.05 1.53 -9.42
C ILE A 98 1.37 1.67 -10.19
N ASN A 99 1.70 0.75 -11.10
CA ASN A 99 2.95 0.84 -11.87
C ASN A 99 3.02 2.18 -12.60
N GLN A 100 3.87 3.05 -12.08
CA GLN A 100 4.35 4.21 -12.78
C GLN A 100 5.10 3.66 -13.99
N LYS A 101 4.44 3.63 -15.15
CA LYS A 101 5.09 3.33 -16.44
C LYS A 101 6.27 4.28 -16.75
N PHE A 102 6.52 5.24 -15.87
CA PHE A 102 7.55 6.26 -15.90
C PHE A 102 8.46 6.09 -14.69
N LYS A 103 9.75 5.88 -14.96
CA LYS A 103 10.80 5.88 -13.93
C LYS A 103 11.02 7.32 -13.46
N ILE A 104 10.67 7.62 -12.21
CA ILE A 104 10.96 8.93 -11.62
C ILE A 104 12.46 8.97 -11.28
N ASN A 105 13.23 9.76 -12.03
CA ASN A 105 14.62 10.06 -11.70
C ASN A 105 14.66 11.23 -10.71
N GLY A 106 14.73 10.91 -9.41
CA GLY A 106 14.89 11.88 -8.33
C GLY A 106 14.74 11.19 -6.99
N SER A 107 15.48 11.63 -5.96
CA SER A 107 15.30 11.17 -4.58
C SER A 107 14.16 11.99 -3.95
N PRO A 108 12.94 11.45 -3.86
CA PRO A 108 11.84 12.17 -3.22
C PRO A 108 12.16 12.38 -1.75
N LEU A 109 11.95 13.60 -1.28
CA LEU A 109 12.11 13.94 0.13
C LEU A 109 11.01 13.18 0.89
N LEU A 110 11.40 12.25 1.78
CA LEU A 110 10.48 11.39 2.55
C LEU A 110 9.55 10.49 1.72
N GLY A 111 9.95 10.09 0.51
CA GLY A 111 9.12 9.24 -0.34
C GLY A 111 7.97 9.97 -1.06
N ILE A 112 7.85 11.28 -0.86
CA ILE A 112 6.87 12.13 -1.55
C ILE A 112 7.48 12.64 -2.86
N SER A 113 7.02 12.12 -4.00
CA SER A 113 7.42 12.63 -5.31
C SER A 113 6.34 13.55 -5.88
N LEU A 114 6.73 14.80 -6.18
CA LEU A 114 5.89 15.82 -6.80
C LEU A 114 6.19 15.88 -8.30
N LEU A 115 5.36 15.23 -9.12
CA LEU A 115 5.43 15.43 -10.56
C LEU A 115 4.54 16.62 -10.98
N PRO A 116 4.95 17.40 -11.99
CA PRO A 116 4.12 18.47 -12.51
C PRO A 116 2.84 17.90 -13.16
N ASN A 117 1.70 18.55 -12.91
CA ASN A 117 0.41 18.14 -13.47
C ASN A 117 0.09 18.78 -14.84
N LYS A 118 0.96 19.66 -15.36
CA LYS A 118 0.77 20.34 -16.65
C LYS A 118 1.37 19.53 -17.79
N THR A 119 0.64 19.45 -18.90
CA THR A 119 1.15 18.90 -20.16
C THR A 119 1.56 20.03 -21.12
N PRO A 120 2.28 19.73 -22.22
CA PRO A 120 2.55 20.70 -23.28
C PRO A 120 1.29 21.19 -24.02
N LEU A 121 0.17 20.48 -23.90
CA LEU A 121 -1.08 20.86 -24.55
C LEU A 121 -1.90 21.79 -23.66
N LYS A 122 -2.46 22.84 -24.25
CA LYS A 122 -3.30 23.81 -23.54
C LYS A 122 -4.54 23.11 -22.97
N ASN A 123 -4.83 23.39 -21.69
CA ASN A 123 -6.00 22.87 -20.96
C ASN A 123 -6.05 21.34 -20.82
N VAL A 124 -4.90 20.66 -20.95
CA VAL A 124 -4.77 19.22 -20.69
C VAL A 124 -3.86 19.03 -19.47
N PHE A 125 -4.40 18.39 -18.44
CA PHE A 125 -3.72 18.18 -17.16
C PHE A 125 -3.69 16.69 -16.81
N ILE A 126 -2.62 16.27 -16.14
CA ILE A 126 -2.47 14.92 -15.60
C ILE A 126 -3.04 14.91 -14.17
N THR A 127 -3.71 13.82 -13.80
CA THR A 127 -4.19 13.56 -12.43
C THR A 127 -3.83 12.12 -12.04
N GLY A 128 -3.92 11.81 -10.74
CA GLY A 128 -3.71 10.46 -10.22
C GLY A 128 -2.62 10.39 -9.15
N GLY A 129 -2.57 9.26 -8.42
CA GLY A 129 -1.63 9.04 -7.32
C GLY A 129 -0.15 9.13 -7.69
N MET A 130 0.20 9.01 -8.98
CA MET A 130 1.59 9.18 -9.45
C MET A 130 2.11 10.61 -9.26
N LEU A 131 1.25 11.63 -9.27
CA LEU A 131 1.68 13.03 -9.15
C LEU A 131 2.10 13.42 -7.73
N LEU A 132 1.62 12.67 -6.74
CA LEU A 132 1.90 12.84 -5.32
C LEU A 132 2.21 11.45 -4.72
N ALA A 133 3.13 10.74 -5.36
CA ALA A 133 3.50 9.39 -4.94
C ALA A 133 4.00 9.44 -3.49
N GLY A 134 3.53 8.51 -2.65
CA GLY A 134 3.82 8.50 -1.21
C GLY A 134 2.71 9.08 -0.32
N LEU A 135 1.71 9.77 -0.88
CA LEU A 135 0.54 10.29 -0.14
C LEU A 135 -0.72 9.41 -0.26
N GLY A 136 -0.62 8.21 -0.83
CA GLY A 136 -1.75 7.28 -0.94
C GLY A 136 -2.95 7.85 -1.71
N PHE A 137 -4.16 7.49 -1.27
CA PHE A 137 -5.42 7.91 -1.88
C PHE A 137 -5.63 9.42 -1.77
N GLU A 138 -5.20 10.03 -0.66
CA GLU A 138 -5.26 11.48 -0.43
C GLU A 138 -4.44 12.22 -1.49
N GLY A 139 -3.27 11.68 -1.87
CA GLY A 139 -2.46 12.20 -2.96
C GLY A 139 -3.19 12.20 -4.30
N GLU A 140 -4.00 11.18 -4.58
CA GLU A 140 -4.82 11.12 -5.78
C GLU A 140 -5.94 12.16 -5.77
N ILE A 141 -6.63 12.35 -4.64
CA ILE A 141 -7.66 13.38 -4.48
C ILE A 141 -7.06 14.79 -4.65
N ILE A 142 -5.95 15.09 -3.97
CA ILE A 142 -5.27 16.39 -4.06
C ILE A 142 -4.79 16.64 -5.50
N SER A 143 -4.30 15.61 -6.18
CA SER A 143 -3.90 15.70 -7.59
C SER A 143 -5.07 16.12 -8.50
N GLY A 144 -6.24 15.50 -8.31
CA GLY A 144 -7.47 15.88 -9.02
C GLY A 144 -7.91 17.31 -8.73
N MET A 145 -7.90 17.71 -7.45
CA MET A 145 -8.21 19.09 -7.04
C MET A 145 -7.26 20.09 -7.71
N ASN A 146 -5.95 19.81 -7.71
CA ASN A 146 -4.93 20.67 -8.32
C ASN A 146 -5.16 20.88 -9.83
N ALA A 147 -5.56 19.84 -10.55
CA ALA A 147 -5.90 19.96 -11.97
C ALA A 147 -7.15 20.82 -12.18
N ALA A 148 -8.20 20.62 -11.38
CA ALA A 148 -9.42 21.44 -11.44
C ALA A 148 -9.11 22.92 -11.16
N TYR A 149 -8.27 23.21 -10.16
CA TYR A 149 -7.84 24.58 -9.83
C TYR A 149 -7.14 25.28 -11.00
N GLN A 150 -6.28 24.57 -11.72
CA GLN A 150 -5.58 25.14 -12.90
C GLN A 150 -6.55 25.45 -14.04
N VAL A 151 -7.61 24.66 -14.21
CA VAL A 151 -8.66 24.90 -15.23
C VAL A 151 -9.47 26.17 -14.91
N ILE A 152 -9.82 26.37 -13.63
CA ILE A 152 -10.62 27.51 -13.20
C ILE A 152 -9.80 28.78 -12.94
N GLY A 153 -8.47 28.73 -13.09
CA GLY A 153 -7.56 29.87 -12.86
C GLY A 153 -7.29 30.18 -11.38
N GLY A 154 -7.62 29.26 -10.46
CA GLY A 154 -7.42 29.42 -9.02
C GLY A 154 -6.00 29.05 -8.58
N THR A 155 -5.32 29.94 -7.84
CA THR A 155 -4.05 29.63 -7.19
C THR A 155 -4.30 29.11 -5.78
N ILE A 156 -3.86 27.90 -5.43
CA ILE A 156 -3.83 27.44 -4.04
C ILE A 156 -2.71 28.19 -3.33
N ARG A 157 -3.06 29.20 -2.53
CA ARG A 157 -2.15 29.76 -1.52
C ARG A 157 -2.19 28.87 -0.28
N GLY A 158 -1.51 27.73 -0.36
CA GLY A 158 -1.24 26.87 0.80
C GLY A 158 0.05 27.32 1.46
N THR A 159 -0.02 28.30 2.35
CA THR A 159 1.06 28.53 3.32
C THR A 159 0.93 27.45 4.38
N ILE A 160 1.82 26.45 4.33
CA ILE A 160 2.04 25.56 5.47
C ILE A 160 2.76 26.42 6.52
N LYS A 161 2.07 26.69 7.63
CA LYS A 161 2.70 27.11 8.88
C LYS A 161 2.96 25.87 9.72
#